data_AF-A0A2N3E2B2-F1
#
_entry.id   AF-A0A2N3E2B2-F1
#
_cell.length_a   1.000
_cell.length_b   1.000
_cell.length_c   1.000
_cell.angle_alpha   90.00
_cell.angle_beta   90.00
_cell.angle_gamma   90.00
#
_symmetry.space_group_name_H-M   'P 1'
#
loop_
_entity.id
_entity.type
_entity.pdbx_description
1 polymer ?
#
loop_
_entity_poly.entity_id
_entity_poly.type
_entity_poly.pdbx_seq_one_letter_code
_entity_poly.pdbx_strand_id
1 'polypeptide(L)'
;CIQAMKCDKNTCPTGITTHDPALQRGLDPANKAVRVANFVTQMRKEVGMIAHSCGVSEPRRLRRYHVRLVCADGRSRPLNELYPPMMPRQNEPALV
;
A
#
# COMPACT_ATOMS: atom_id res chain seq x y z
N CYS A 1 5.11 2.70 -14.61
CA CYS A 1 5.74 1.37 -14.73
C CYS A 1 4.77 0.49 -15.47
N ILE A 2 5.23 -0.29 -16.46
CA ILE A 2 4.41 -1.29 -17.18
C ILE A 2 4.86 -2.73 -16.84
N GLN A 3 5.58 -2.90 -15.73
CA GLN A 3 6.08 -4.21 -15.27
C GLN A 3 6.94 -4.96 -16.31
N ALA A 4 7.74 -4.24 -17.09
CA ALA A 4 8.56 -4.84 -18.16
C ALA A 4 9.77 -5.68 -17.67
N MET A 5 10.06 -5.68 -16.35
CA MET A 5 11.19 -6.43 -15.75
C MET A 5 12.56 -6.12 -16.39
N LYS A 6 12.83 -4.84 -16.66
CA LYS A 6 14.11 -4.34 -17.23
C LYS A 6 14.75 -3.24 -16.39
N CYS A 7 14.44 -3.18 -15.09
CA CYS A 7 14.82 -2.06 -14.24
C CYS A 7 16.34 -1.95 -14.05
N ASP A 8 16.99 -3.10 -13.94
CA ASP A 8 18.45 -3.30 -13.78
C ASP A 8 19.24 -3.03 -15.06
N LYS A 9 18.61 -3.19 -16.23
CA LYS A 9 19.29 -3.19 -17.54
C LYS A 9 19.49 -1.80 -18.15
N ASN A 10 19.17 -0.73 -17.43
CA ASN A 10 19.21 0.65 -17.92
C ASN A 10 18.38 0.90 -19.22
N THR A 11 17.45 0.00 -19.56
CA THR A 11 16.71 -0.01 -20.83
C THR A 11 15.20 -0.03 -20.61
N CYS A 12 14.74 0.66 -19.56
CA CYS A 12 13.32 0.80 -19.26
C CYS A 12 12.58 1.47 -20.44
N PRO A 13 11.62 0.79 -21.10
CA PRO A 13 10.95 1.34 -22.29
C PRO A 13 10.05 2.53 -21.97
N THR A 14 9.73 2.74 -20.69
CA THR A 14 8.90 3.88 -20.23
C THR A 14 9.72 5.02 -19.63
N GLY A 15 11.05 4.96 -19.69
CA GLY A 15 11.94 6.04 -19.25
C GLY A 15 12.11 6.21 -17.73
N ILE A 16 11.58 5.29 -16.91
CA ILE A 16 11.58 5.43 -15.43
C ILE A 16 12.95 5.12 -14.84
N THR A 17 13.56 3.99 -15.21
CA THR A 17 14.84 3.52 -14.67
C THR A 17 15.85 3.39 -15.81
N THR A 18 16.28 4.54 -16.32
CA THR A 18 17.29 4.63 -17.37
C THR A 18 18.04 5.95 -17.30
N HIS A 19 19.32 5.94 -17.65
CA HIS A 19 20.16 7.11 -17.88
C HIS A 19 20.26 7.48 -19.36
N ASP A 20 19.66 6.69 -20.26
CA ASP A 20 19.61 7.00 -21.69
C ASP A 20 18.60 8.14 -21.93
N PRO A 21 19.04 9.33 -22.39
CA PRO A 21 18.15 10.45 -22.66
C PRO A 21 17.08 10.12 -23.69
N ALA A 22 17.36 9.23 -24.65
CA ALA A 22 16.40 8.82 -25.66
C ALA A 22 15.20 8.11 -25.04
N LEU A 23 15.44 7.25 -24.04
CA LEU A 23 14.40 6.51 -23.31
C LEU A 23 13.71 7.39 -22.25
N GLN A 24 14.44 8.28 -21.58
CA GLN A 24 13.89 9.22 -20.59
C GLN A 24 12.81 10.14 -21.19
N ARG A 25 12.87 10.45 -22.49
CA ARG A 25 11.80 11.21 -23.18
C ARG A 25 10.41 10.57 -23.06
N GLY A 26 10.31 9.26 -22.80
CA GLY A 26 9.04 8.58 -22.51
C GLY A 26 8.45 8.88 -21.13
N LEU A 27 9.22 9.53 -20.25
CA LEU A 27 8.82 9.96 -18.92
C LEU A 27 8.51 11.46 -18.91
N ASP A 28 7.23 11.83 -19.01
CA ASP A 28 6.74 13.19 -18.77
C ASP A 28 6.30 13.35 -17.30
N PRO A 29 7.04 14.09 -16.45
CA PRO A 29 6.68 14.29 -15.05
C PRO A 29 5.42 15.15 -14.87
N ALA A 30 5.20 16.15 -15.72
CA ALA A 30 4.04 17.04 -15.59
C ALA A 30 2.74 16.28 -15.83
N ASN A 31 2.71 15.43 -16.88
CA ASN A 31 1.57 14.55 -17.14
C ASN A 31 1.40 13.47 -16.06
N LYS A 32 2.50 12.79 -15.68
CA LYS A 32 2.42 11.65 -14.74
C LYS A 32 2.12 12.09 -13.30
N ALA A 33 2.50 13.29 -12.89
CA ALA A 33 2.18 13.83 -11.57
C ALA A 33 0.67 13.89 -11.34
N VAL A 34 -0.12 14.29 -12.34
CA VAL A 34 -1.60 14.30 -12.26
C VAL A 34 -2.14 12.89 -12.00
N ARG A 35 -1.58 11.87 -12.68
CA ARG A 35 -1.97 10.48 -12.47
C ARG A 35 -1.63 9.98 -11.06
N VAL A 36 -0.48 10.37 -10.53
CA VAL A 36 -0.08 10.05 -9.15
C VAL A 36 -1.00 10.73 -8.14
N ALA A 37 -1.34 12.01 -8.34
CA ALA A 37 -2.28 12.72 -7.48
C ALA A 37 -3.66 12.04 -7.46
N ASN A 38 -4.19 11.69 -8.63
CA ASN A 38 -5.46 10.97 -8.75
C ASN A 38 -5.42 9.59 -8.06
N PHE A 39 -4.32 8.85 -8.23
CA PHE A 39 -4.11 7.57 -7.57
C PHE A 39 -4.14 7.71 -6.03
N VAL A 40 -3.43 8.68 -5.47
CA VAL A 40 -3.40 8.92 -4.02
C VAL A 40 -4.77 9.36 -3.50
N THR A 41 -5.46 10.25 -4.22
CA THR A 41 -6.82 10.69 -3.86
C THR A 41 -7.79 9.52 -3.82
N GLN A 42 -7.77 8.66 -4.85
CA GLN A 42 -8.65 7.49 -4.88
C GLN A 42 -8.28 6.47 -3.80
N MET A 43 -6.99 6.19 -3.59
CA MET A 43 -6.53 5.30 -2.53
C MET A 43 -7.05 5.74 -1.16
N ARG A 44 -6.96 7.03 -0.83
CA ARG A 44 -7.47 7.56 0.44
C ARG A 44 -8.98 7.32 0.60
N LYS A 45 -9.74 7.58 -0.47
CA LYS A 45 -11.20 7.36 -0.49
C LYS A 45 -11.56 5.89 -0.27
N GLU A 46 -10.95 4.98 -1.02
CA GLU A 46 -11.26 3.55 -0.97
C GLU A 46 -10.85 2.93 0.38
N VAL A 47 -9.65 3.27 0.88
CA VAL A 47 -9.20 2.79 2.19
C VAL A 47 -10.09 3.34 3.31
N GLY A 48 -10.55 4.59 3.20
CA GLY A 48 -11.55 5.17 4.10
C GLY A 48 -12.90 4.44 4.04
N MET A 49 -13.36 4.07 2.84
CA MET A 49 -14.59 3.30 2.66
C MET A 49 -14.50 1.92 3.34
N ILE A 50 -13.37 1.21 3.18
CA ILE A 50 -13.14 -0.07 3.88
C ILE A 50 -13.17 0.14 5.40
N ALA A 51 -12.50 1.17 5.91
CA ALA A 51 -12.45 1.48 7.33
C ALA A 51 -13.86 1.72 7.91
N HIS A 52 -14.69 2.52 7.23
CA HIS A 52 -16.08 2.77 7.63
C HIS A 52 -16.94 1.52 7.56
N SER A 53 -16.79 0.68 6.54
CA SER A 53 -17.47 -0.62 6.45
C SER A 53 -17.10 -1.56 7.59
N CYS A 54 -15.88 -1.46 8.12
CA CYS A 54 -15.43 -2.19 9.31
C CYS A 54 -15.84 -1.52 10.64
N GLY A 55 -16.59 -0.42 10.61
CA GLY A 55 -17.09 0.26 11.81
C GLY A 55 -16.11 1.22 12.48
N VAL A 56 -15.05 1.64 11.80
CA VAL A 56 -14.09 2.62 12.33
C VAL A 56 -14.09 3.94 11.54
N SER A 57 -13.77 5.04 12.22
CA SER A 57 -13.80 6.39 11.63
C SER A 57 -12.61 6.69 10.71
N GLU A 58 -11.52 5.94 10.83
CA GLU A 58 -10.32 6.13 10.01
C GLU A 58 -9.52 4.81 9.89
N PRO A 59 -8.72 4.62 8.83
CA PRO A 59 -7.99 3.37 8.60
C PRO A 59 -7.00 3.00 9.71
N ARG A 60 -6.40 4.00 10.39
CA ARG A 60 -5.45 3.77 11.50
C ARG A 60 -6.08 3.12 12.74
N ARG A 61 -7.41 3.15 12.83
CA ARG A 61 -8.18 2.50 13.91
C ARG A 61 -8.51 1.03 13.60
N LEU A 62 -8.19 0.54 12.40
CA LEU A 62 -8.27 -0.89 12.12
C LEU A 62 -7.32 -1.65 13.05
N ARG A 63 -7.92 -2.58 13.79
CA ARG A 63 -7.25 -3.53 14.68
C ARG A 63 -7.31 -4.94 14.09
N ARG A 64 -6.44 -5.83 14.59
CA ARG A 64 -6.36 -7.23 14.12
C ARG A 64 -7.69 -7.99 14.21
N TYR A 65 -8.58 -7.65 15.16
CA TYR A 65 -9.90 -8.29 15.25
C TYR A 65 -10.87 -7.91 14.11
N HIS A 66 -10.58 -6.89 13.29
CA HIS A 66 -11.39 -6.56 12.10
C HIS A 66 -11.06 -7.43 10.89
N VAL A 67 -9.98 -8.22 10.93
CA VAL A 67 -9.50 -9.02 9.80
C VAL A 67 -9.70 -10.50 10.09
N ARG A 68 -10.19 -11.24 9.10
CA ARG A 68 -10.20 -12.71 9.09
C ARG A 68 -9.37 -13.22 7.92
N LEU A 69 -8.58 -14.26 8.16
CA LEU A 69 -7.79 -14.94 7.14
C LEU A 69 -8.34 -16.34 6.90
N VAL A 70 -8.40 -16.75 5.63
CA VAL A 70 -8.63 -18.15 5.26
C VAL A 70 -7.28 -18.86 5.33
N CYS A 71 -7.14 -19.78 6.29
CA CYS A 71 -5.92 -20.54 6.52
C CYS A 71 -5.78 -21.69 5.52
N ALA A 72 -4.60 -22.32 5.45
CA ALA A 72 -4.31 -23.43 4.53
C ALA A 72 -5.23 -24.65 4.74
N ASP A 73 -5.80 -24.79 5.94
CA ASP A 73 -6.81 -25.80 6.29
C ASP A 73 -8.24 -25.39 5.87
N GLY A 74 -8.39 -24.30 5.13
CA GLY A 74 -9.66 -23.76 4.64
C GLY A 74 -10.49 -23.03 5.71
N ARG A 75 -10.03 -22.97 6.96
CA ARG A 75 -10.80 -22.33 8.05
C ARG A 75 -10.55 -20.83 8.12
N SER A 76 -11.61 -20.07 8.37
CA SER A 76 -11.53 -18.62 8.59
C SER A 76 -11.20 -18.32 10.05
N ARG A 77 -9.99 -17.83 10.32
CA ARG A 77 -9.52 -17.45 11.66
C ARG A 77 -9.29 -15.94 11.78
N PRO A 78 -9.64 -15.32 12.91
CA PRO A 78 -9.43 -13.89 13.10
C PRO A 78 -7.93 -13.59 13.29
N LEU A 79 -7.47 -12.45 12.75
CA LEU A 79 -6.05 -12.12 12.69
C LEU A 79 -5.44 -11.88 14.09
N ASN A 80 -6.23 -11.47 15.08
CA ASN A 80 -5.76 -11.31 16.46
C ASN A 80 -5.45 -12.63 17.18
N GLU A 81 -6.03 -13.74 16.73
CA GLU A 81 -5.71 -15.08 17.26
C GLU A 81 -4.43 -15.62 16.62
N LEU A 82 -4.28 -15.43 15.31
CA LEU A 82 -3.08 -15.83 14.57
C LEU A 82 -1.85 -14.98 14.95
N TYR A 83 -2.07 -13.69 15.16
CA TYR A 83 -1.06 -12.73 15.60
C TYR A 83 -1.62 -11.96 16.80
N PRO A 84 -1.42 -12.45 18.04
CA PRO A 84 -1.80 -11.72 19.25
C PRO A 84 -1.05 -10.40 19.37
N PRO A 85 -1.69 -9.33 19.90
CA PRO A 85 -1.02 -8.05 20.11
C PRO A 85 0.27 -8.30 20.91
N MET A 86 1.40 -7.84 20.38
CA MET A 86 2.63 -7.85 21.17
C MET A 86 2.36 -6.99 22.40
N MET A 87 2.69 -7.49 23.59
CA MET A 87 2.65 -6.65 24.78
C MET A 87 3.46 -5.38 24.51
N PRO A 88 2.93 -4.18 24.82
CA PRO A 88 3.71 -2.97 24.66
C PRO A 88 5.02 -3.13 25.44
N ARG A 89 6.14 -2.75 24.82
CA ARG A 89 7.37 -2.54 25.60
C ARG A 89 7.01 -1.57 26.72
N GLN A 90 7.37 -1.92 27.95
CA GLN A 90 6.95 -1.21 29.17
C GLN A 90 7.35 0.28 29.21
N ASN A 91 8.12 0.78 28.24
CA ASN A 91 8.69 2.14 28.20
C ASN A 91 8.42 2.92 26.89
N GLU A 92 7.32 2.69 26.16
CA GLU A 92 6.94 3.57 25.05
C GLU A 92 5.90 4.60 25.53
N PRO A 93 6.19 5.92 25.49
CA PRO A 93 5.22 6.93 25.90
C PRO A 93 4.01 6.86 24.98
N ALA A 94 2.81 6.95 25.56
CA ALA A 94 1.55 6.90 24.84
C ALA A 94 1.55 7.96 23.73
N LEU A 95 1.57 7.51 22.47
CA LEU A 95 1.42 8.37 21.30
C LEU A 95 0.04 9.04 21.37
N VAL A 96 0.06 10.32 21.75
CA VAL A 96 -1.01 11.31 21.50
C VAL A 96 -1.12 11.55 19.99
#